data_AF-A0A8T5HWB3-F1
#
_entry.id   AF-A0A8T5HWB3-F1
#
_cell.length_a   1.000
_cell.length_b   1.000
_cell.length_c   1.000
_cell.angle_alpha   90.00
_cell.angle_beta   90.00
_cell.angle_gamma   90.00
#
_symmetry.space_group_name_H-M   'P 1'
#
loop_
_entity.id
_entity.type
_entity.pdbx_description
1 polymer ?
#
loop_
_entity_poly.entity_id
_entity_poly.type
_entity_poly.pdbx_seq_one_letter_code
_entity_poly.pdbx_strand_id
1 'polypeptide(L)'
;MRKVLIISLIVLSIFLVGCGTVLDYLLDATDDSDSTPPATVDKDDPNNPDAQDSGTTVSAGKKTSISDSDTATGTKTSTKDEPECIQNSDCAWDESCIDGECGTVANLYVTEGCTKKCNFNSVVLETSDKQTFTLNRGKGDYTAAGAIEWKLVTGPNYCPGDDIIVPVSIKKKYSGKIVNEQYVTVKVGEKSEVITHPNMKSIQFTFTVKSVKEECTGS
;
A
#
# COMPACT_ATOMS: atom_id res chain seq x y z
N MET A 1 -24.59 53.00 3.96
CA MET A 1 -23.86 53.31 5.21
C MET A 1 -23.11 52.07 5.66
N ARG A 2 -21.80 52.24 5.92
CA ARG A 2 -20.87 51.45 6.74
C ARG A 2 -20.72 49.93 6.51
N LYS A 3 -19.63 49.63 5.78
CA LYS A 3 -18.74 48.48 5.98
C LYS A 3 -18.33 48.39 7.47
N VAL A 4 -18.34 47.19 8.06
CA VAL A 4 -17.65 46.94 9.34
C VAL A 4 -16.63 45.84 9.09
N LEU A 5 -15.39 46.30 9.05
CA LEU A 5 -14.14 45.57 8.99
C LEU A 5 -13.76 45.24 10.44
N ILE A 6 -13.72 43.96 10.83
CA ILE A 6 -13.20 43.57 12.15
C ILE A 6 -11.77 43.10 11.94
N ILE A 7 -10.85 44.06 12.03
CA ILE A 7 -9.44 43.84 12.33
C ILE A 7 -9.34 43.92 13.85
N SER A 8 -8.95 42.84 14.52
CA SER A 8 -8.47 42.92 15.89
C SER A 8 -7.12 42.23 15.98
N LEU A 9 -6.09 43.07 16.17
CA LEU A 9 -4.73 42.70 16.48
C LEU A 9 -4.70 41.92 17.81
N ILE A 10 -4.02 40.78 17.84
CA ILE A 10 -3.42 40.29 19.10
C ILE A 10 -1.91 40.36 18.94
N VAL A 11 -1.37 41.03 19.94
CA VAL A 11 -0.06 41.65 20.03
C VAL A 11 1.00 40.63 20.44
N LEU A 12 2.11 40.72 19.71
CA LEU A 12 3.45 40.26 20.01
C LEU A 12 3.94 40.73 21.40
N SER A 13 4.31 39.81 22.29
CA SER A 13 5.25 39.94 23.44
C SER A 13 5.28 38.56 24.13
N ILE A 14 6.38 37.87 24.44
CA ILE A 14 7.48 38.27 25.33
C ILE A 14 8.72 37.46 24.94
N PHE A 15 9.82 38.17 24.70
CA PHE A 15 11.19 37.66 24.71
C PHE A 15 11.78 37.86 26.13
N LEU A 16 12.71 36.96 26.49
CA LEU A 16 13.70 37.03 27.58
C LEU A 16 13.28 36.54 28.98
N VAL A 17 13.99 35.50 29.44
CA VAL A 17 14.82 35.34 30.68
C VAL A 17 14.93 33.82 30.88
N GLY A 18 16.07 33.13 31.05
CA GLY A 18 17.49 33.42 31.24
C GLY A 18 18.22 32.06 31.20
N CYS A 19 19.45 32.01 30.69
CA CYS A 19 20.68 31.81 31.48
C CYS A 19 20.73 30.49 32.30
N GLY A 20 21.66 29.60 31.96
CA GLY A 20 21.96 28.40 32.76
C GLY A 20 22.86 27.40 32.05
N THR A 21 24.12 27.76 31.82
CA THR A 21 25.19 26.82 31.45
C THR A 21 25.74 26.09 32.67
N VAL A 22 25.92 24.77 32.50
CA VAL A 22 26.99 23.90 33.06
C VAL A 22 27.03 23.69 34.59
N LEU A 23 26.76 22.46 35.04
CA LEU A 23 27.69 21.70 35.88
C LEU A 23 27.33 20.19 35.97
N ASP A 24 28.33 19.38 35.64
CA ASP A 24 28.68 18.03 36.07
C ASP A 24 27.65 17.13 36.78
N TYR A 25 27.46 15.92 36.22
CA TYR A 25 27.53 14.68 37.00
C TYR A 25 28.20 13.58 36.17
N LEU A 26 29.48 13.37 36.44
CA LEU A 26 30.17 12.11 36.25
C LEU A 26 29.62 11.10 37.26
N LEU A 27 29.19 9.93 36.79
CA LEU A 27 29.19 8.73 37.62
C LEU A 27 29.62 7.55 36.74
N ASP A 28 30.82 7.13 37.07
CA ASP A 28 31.57 5.97 36.62
C ASP A 28 30.96 4.70 37.23
N ALA A 29 30.79 3.66 36.42
CA ALA A 29 30.63 2.29 36.88
C ALA A 29 31.14 1.35 35.79
N THR A 30 32.36 0.87 36.02
CA THR A 30 33.07 -0.19 35.32
C THR A 30 32.54 -1.59 35.68
N ASP A 31 33.13 -2.58 35.01
CA ASP A 31 33.03 -4.05 35.11
C ASP A 31 31.90 -4.71 34.30
N ASP A 32 32.17 -5.26 33.11
CA ASP A 32 33.00 -6.42 32.68
C ASP A 32 32.30 -7.78 32.75
N SER A 33 32.61 -8.56 31.70
CA SER A 33 32.43 -10.01 31.55
C SER A 33 31.02 -10.50 31.18
N ASP A 34 30.80 -11.48 30.33
CA ASP A 34 31.57 -12.21 29.31
C ASP A 34 30.54 -13.18 28.69
N SER A 35 30.74 -13.55 27.42
CA SER A 35 30.41 -14.86 26.84
C SER A 35 28.98 -15.44 26.97
N THR A 36 28.20 -15.44 25.89
CA THR A 36 28.10 -16.55 24.90
C THR A 36 26.84 -16.42 24.03
N PRO A 37 26.92 -16.63 22.70
CA PRO A 37 25.76 -16.80 21.84
C PRO A 37 25.18 -18.24 21.95
N PRO A 38 23.85 -18.42 21.83
CA PRO A 38 23.27 -19.76 21.82
C PRO A 38 23.56 -20.50 20.50
N ALA A 39 23.74 -21.80 20.67
CA ALA A 39 24.28 -22.76 19.72
C ALA A 39 23.55 -22.86 18.36
N THR A 40 24.38 -23.09 17.35
CA THR A 40 24.07 -23.73 16.08
C THR A 40 23.42 -25.09 16.30
N VAL A 41 22.26 -25.32 15.68
CA VAL A 41 21.69 -26.67 15.53
C VAL A 41 22.30 -27.27 14.27
N ASP A 42 23.29 -28.13 14.48
CA ASP A 42 23.80 -29.04 13.46
C ASP A 42 22.72 -30.04 13.05
N LYS A 43 22.66 -30.25 11.74
CA LYS A 43 22.02 -31.41 11.11
C LYS A 43 22.94 -32.62 11.31
N ASP A 44 22.35 -33.81 11.25
CA ASP A 44 22.98 -35.14 11.17
C ASP A 44 23.10 -35.93 12.49
N ASP A 45 21.99 -36.57 12.88
CA ASP A 45 22.02 -37.87 13.58
C ASP A 45 21.28 -38.92 12.71
N PRO A 46 21.95 -39.99 12.24
CA PRO A 46 21.39 -41.01 11.36
C PRO A 46 20.89 -42.28 12.08
N ASN A 47 20.32 -42.20 13.30
CA ASN A 47 19.80 -43.38 13.99
C ASN A 47 18.43 -43.18 14.69
N ASN A 48 17.36 -43.01 13.90
CA ASN A 48 16.02 -43.39 14.35
C ASN A 48 15.39 -44.40 13.36
N PRO A 49 15.19 -45.67 13.75
CA PRO A 49 14.60 -46.70 12.92
C PRO A 49 13.10 -46.79 13.17
N ASP A 50 12.29 -46.19 12.31
CA ASP A 50 10.91 -46.63 12.09
C ASP A 50 10.57 -46.45 10.61
N ALA A 51 10.92 -47.49 9.85
CA ALA A 51 10.34 -47.76 8.55
C ALA A 51 9.03 -48.52 8.74
N GLN A 52 7.99 -48.14 7.99
CA GLN A 52 7.14 -49.02 7.17
C GLN A 52 6.03 -48.14 6.56
N ASP A 53 6.10 -47.81 5.27
CA ASP A 53 5.75 -48.65 4.11
C ASP A 53 4.24 -48.92 4.00
N SER A 54 3.63 -48.30 2.99
CA SER A 54 2.78 -49.02 2.02
C SER A 54 2.47 -48.10 0.85
N GLY A 55 3.12 -48.36 -0.27
CA GLY A 55 2.72 -47.81 -1.56
C GLY A 55 1.44 -48.45 -2.10
N THR A 56 0.88 -47.87 -3.16
CA THR A 56 0.58 -48.58 -4.41
C THR A 56 0.21 -47.58 -5.51
N THR A 57 0.86 -47.79 -6.65
CA THR A 57 0.78 -47.16 -7.96
C THR A 57 -0.46 -47.59 -8.76
N VAL A 58 -1.02 -46.72 -9.63
CA VAL A 58 -1.61 -47.14 -10.93
C VAL A 58 -1.46 -46.04 -12.01
N SER A 59 -0.61 -46.36 -13.00
CA SER A 59 -0.73 -46.21 -14.47
C SER A 59 -1.13 -44.91 -15.18
N ALA A 60 -0.13 -44.35 -15.87
CA ALA A 60 0.00 -44.07 -17.32
C ALA A 60 -1.23 -43.89 -18.26
N GLY A 61 -1.11 -42.85 -19.11
CA GLY A 61 -1.83 -42.60 -20.38
C GLY A 61 -2.69 -41.34 -20.29
N LYS A 62 -2.66 -40.33 -21.17
CA LYS A 62 -2.40 -40.29 -22.61
C LYS A 62 -2.20 -38.82 -23.04
N LYS A 63 -1.23 -38.60 -23.93
CA LYS A 63 -0.99 -37.38 -24.71
C LYS A 63 -2.19 -37.09 -25.62
N THR A 64 -2.77 -35.89 -25.53
CA THR A 64 -3.59 -35.33 -26.60
C THR A 64 -3.25 -33.86 -26.76
N SER A 65 -2.49 -33.59 -27.82
CA SER A 65 -2.35 -32.28 -28.43
C SER A 65 -3.64 -31.99 -29.20
N ILE A 66 -4.29 -30.85 -28.93
CA ILE A 66 -5.14 -30.16 -29.90
C ILE A 66 -4.81 -28.68 -29.78
N SER A 67 -4.10 -28.18 -30.78
CA SER A 67 -4.08 -26.78 -31.15
C SER A 67 -5.40 -26.48 -31.80
N ASP A 68 -6.10 -25.44 -31.37
CA ASP A 68 -6.94 -24.63 -32.25
C ASP A 68 -6.89 -23.18 -31.75
N SER A 69 -6.36 -22.34 -32.62
CA SER A 69 -6.44 -20.89 -32.53
C SER A 69 -7.89 -20.48 -32.71
N ASP A 70 -8.43 -19.72 -31.77
CA ASP A 70 -9.48 -18.75 -32.08
C ASP A 70 -9.28 -17.50 -31.24
N THR A 71 -8.93 -16.43 -31.96
CA THR A 71 -8.90 -15.06 -31.49
C THR A 71 -10.32 -14.64 -31.13
N ALA A 72 -10.61 -14.58 -29.84
CA ALA A 72 -11.77 -13.88 -29.32
C ALA A 72 -11.30 -12.84 -28.30
N THR A 73 -11.38 -11.58 -28.70
CA THR A 73 -11.27 -10.40 -27.83
C THR A 73 -12.39 -10.47 -26.79
N GLY A 74 -12.10 -11.12 -25.66
CA GLY A 74 -12.99 -11.23 -24.52
C GLY A 74 -12.75 -10.06 -23.57
N THR A 75 -13.72 -9.16 -23.50
CA THR A 75 -13.97 -8.32 -22.33
C THR A 75 -14.01 -9.24 -21.11
N LYS A 76 -13.01 -9.12 -20.20
CA LYS A 76 -13.00 -9.82 -18.91
C LYS A 76 -14.17 -9.31 -18.05
N THR A 77 -15.34 -9.91 -18.23
CA THR A 77 -16.38 -9.90 -17.21
C THR A 77 -15.96 -10.90 -16.15
N SER A 78 -15.41 -10.37 -15.05
CA SER A 78 -14.96 -11.12 -13.89
C SER A 78 -16.11 -11.98 -13.33
N THR A 79 -16.00 -13.29 -13.56
CA THR A 79 -16.56 -14.26 -12.64
C THR A 79 -15.63 -14.25 -11.44
N LYS A 80 -16.16 -14.03 -10.24
CA LYS A 80 -15.41 -13.83 -9.01
C LYS A 80 -14.63 -15.11 -8.65
N ASP A 81 -13.46 -15.27 -9.26
CA ASP A 81 -12.41 -16.14 -8.77
C ASP A 81 -12.03 -15.67 -7.35
N GLU A 82 -11.66 -16.61 -6.49
CA GLU A 82 -11.14 -16.31 -5.16
C GLU A 82 -9.88 -15.43 -5.32
N PRO A 83 -9.76 -14.32 -4.56
CA PRO A 83 -8.60 -13.45 -4.70
C PRO A 83 -7.31 -14.19 -4.31
N GLU A 84 -6.24 -13.96 -5.07
CA GLU A 84 -4.91 -14.49 -4.79
C GLU A 84 -4.35 -13.94 -3.47
N CYS A 85 -4.68 -12.68 -3.15
CA CYS A 85 -4.21 -11.99 -1.96
C CYS A 85 -5.30 -11.12 -1.32
N ILE A 86 -5.13 -10.82 -0.03
CA ILE A 86 -5.96 -9.86 0.72
C ILE A 86 -5.11 -8.70 1.25
N GLN A 87 -3.79 -8.88 1.34
CA GLN A 87 -2.82 -7.90 1.83
C GLN A 87 -1.46 -8.12 1.20
N ASN A 88 -0.61 -7.09 1.24
CA ASN A 88 0.75 -7.15 0.68
C ASN A 88 1.60 -8.27 1.29
N SER A 89 1.38 -8.66 2.54
CA SER A 89 2.15 -9.76 3.17
C SER A 89 1.79 -11.15 2.63
N ASP A 90 0.74 -11.26 1.83
CA ASP A 90 0.38 -12.51 1.15
C ASP A 90 1.20 -12.68 -0.15
N CYS A 91 1.81 -11.60 -0.66
CA CYS A 91 2.58 -11.57 -1.89
C CYS A 91 4.09 -11.72 -1.64
N ALA A 92 4.86 -11.89 -2.72
CA ALA A 92 6.32 -11.85 -2.67
C ALA A 92 6.84 -10.51 -2.12
N TRP A 93 8.08 -10.50 -1.64
CA TRP A 93 8.68 -9.35 -0.93
C TRP A 93 8.79 -8.06 -1.77
N ASP A 94 8.82 -8.18 -3.10
CA ASP A 94 8.87 -7.10 -4.07
C ASP A 94 7.52 -6.80 -4.74
N GLU A 95 6.47 -7.52 -4.32
CA GLU A 95 5.12 -7.40 -4.83
C GLU A 95 4.18 -6.80 -3.79
N SER A 96 2.97 -6.49 -4.25
CA SER A 96 1.91 -5.94 -3.43
C SER A 96 0.59 -6.53 -3.88
N CYS A 97 -0.37 -6.56 -2.96
CA CYS A 97 -1.71 -7.00 -3.28
C CYS A 97 -2.46 -5.86 -3.96
N ILE A 98 -2.76 -6.00 -5.25
CA ILE A 98 -3.41 -4.99 -6.07
C ILE A 98 -4.72 -5.61 -6.59
N ASP A 99 -5.86 -5.12 -6.10
CA ASP A 99 -7.19 -5.61 -6.48
C ASP A 99 -7.36 -7.14 -6.35
N GLY A 100 -6.66 -7.75 -5.39
CA GLY A 100 -6.71 -9.18 -5.11
C GLY A 100 -5.72 -10.05 -5.91
N GLU A 101 -4.85 -9.43 -6.71
CA GLU A 101 -3.76 -10.11 -7.44
C GLU A 101 -2.39 -9.63 -6.94
N CYS A 102 -1.39 -10.51 -6.91
CA CYS A 102 -0.03 -10.13 -6.55
C CYS A 102 0.72 -9.52 -7.75
N GLY A 103 1.33 -8.36 -7.55
CA GLY A 103 2.11 -7.69 -8.59
C GLY A 103 2.72 -6.36 -8.17
N THR A 104 3.19 -5.58 -9.15
CA THR A 104 3.80 -4.26 -8.88
C THR A 104 2.97 -3.12 -9.47
N VAL A 105 2.98 -1.98 -8.81
CA VAL A 105 2.32 -0.75 -9.30
C VAL A 105 2.88 -0.30 -10.66
N ALA A 106 4.15 -0.63 -10.95
CA ALA A 106 4.75 -0.33 -12.25
C ALA A 106 4.07 -1.08 -13.40
N ASN A 107 3.60 -2.30 -13.17
CA ASN A 107 2.93 -3.12 -14.18
C ASN A 107 1.57 -2.58 -14.60
N LEU A 108 1.00 -1.62 -13.87
CA LEU A 108 -0.24 -0.93 -14.23
C LEU A 108 -0.07 0.04 -15.41
N TYR A 109 1.17 0.36 -15.79
CA TYR A 109 1.47 1.43 -16.75
C TYR A 109 2.42 1.02 -17.85
N VAL A 110 2.21 1.62 -19.02
CA VAL A 110 3.19 1.59 -20.11
C VAL A 110 4.29 2.61 -19.82
N THR A 111 5.53 2.13 -19.63
CA THR A 111 6.68 2.97 -19.25
C THR A 111 7.68 3.20 -20.38
N GLU A 112 7.46 2.65 -21.58
CA GLU A 112 8.36 2.75 -22.75
C GLU A 112 7.63 3.22 -24.01
N GLY A 113 8.36 3.61 -25.07
CA GLY A 113 7.77 3.88 -26.38
C GLY A 113 7.08 5.24 -26.58
N CYS A 114 7.25 6.19 -25.66
CA CYS A 114 6.72 7.56 -25.79
C CYS A 114 7.77 8.61 -25.39
N THR A 115 7.73 9.77 -26.05
CA THR A 115 8.63 10.91 -25.81
C THR A 115 8.26 11.70 -24.57
N LYS A 116 6.96 11.83 -24.31
CA LYS A 116 6.41 12.48 -23.11
C LYS A 116 6.12 11.43 -22.03
N LYS A 117 6.60 11.69 -20.82
CA LYS A 117 6.39 10.84 -19.64
C LYS A 117 5.69 11.64 -18.56
N CYS A 118 4.66 11.07 -17.96
CA CYS A 118 3.83 11.69 -16.92
C CYS A 118 3.86 10.87 -15.64
N ASN A 119 3.56 11.51 -14.52
CA ASN A 119 3.40 10.85 -13.23
C ASN A 119 2.48 11.70 -12.34
N PHE A 120 1.78 11.08 -11.39
CA PHE A 120 0.81 11.77 -10.54
C PHE A 120 1.48 12.79 -9.64
N ASN A 121 1.16 14.08 -9.73
CA ASN A 121 1.53 15.03 -8.69
C ASN A 121 0.57 14.90 -7.50
N SER A 122 -0.74 14.97 -7.79
CA SER A 122 -1.78 14.88 -6.77
C SER A 122 -3.06 14.25 -7.30
N VAL A 123 -3.82 13.61 -6.42
CA VAL A 123 -5.12 13.01 -6.67
C VAL A 123 -6.12 13.52 -5.64
N VAL A 124 -7.32 13.87 -6.09
CA VAL A 124 -8.43 14.22 -5.19
C VAL A 124 -9.38 13.02 -5.07
N LEU A 125 -9.54 12.51 -3.86
CA LEU A 125 -10.47 11.43 -3.53
C LEU A 125 -11.66 11.99 -2.76
N GLU A 126 -12.85 11.44 -3.00
CA GLU A 126 -14.02 11.63 -2.15
C GLU A 126 -14.50 10.27 -1.64
N THR A 127 -14.66 10.13 -0.32
CA THR A 127 -15.20 8.92 0.30
C THR A 127 -16.72 8.99 0.41
N SER A 128 -17.37 7.84 0.61
CA SER A 128 -18.84 7.72 0.67
C SER A 128 -19.50 8.53 1.79
N ASP A 129 -18.75 8.87 2.84
CA ASP A 129 -19.15 9.74 3.94
C ASP A 129 -18.87 11.24 3.67
N LYS A 130 -18.56 11.59 2.41
CA LYS A 130 -18.36 12.96 1.91
C LYS A 130 -17.09 13.65 2.41
N GLN A 131 -16.13 12.92 2.97
CA GLN A 131 -14.80 13.46 3.19
C GLN A 131 -14.03 13.54 1.88
N THR A 132 -13.24 14.60 1.70
CA THR A 132 -12.42 14.83 0.52
C THR A 132 -10.96 14.91 0.92
N PHE A 133 -10.10 14.16 0.22
CA PHE A 133 -8.67 14.09 0.48
C PHE A 133 -7.89 14.51 -0.76
N THR A 134 -6.89 15.38 -0.59
CA THR A 134 -5.92 15.69 -1.64
C THR A 134 -4.63 14.94 -1.34
N LEU A 135 -4.46 13.80 -2.00
CA LEU A 135 -3.28 12.96 -1.85
C LEU A 135 -2.19 13.43 -2.79
N ASN A 136 -1.09 13.91 -2.25
CA ASN A 136 0.10 14.22 -3.04
C ASN A 136 0.98 12.98 -3.18
N ARG A 137 1.81 12.91 -4.24
CA ARG A 137 2.70 11.77 -4.47
C ARG A 137 3.51 11.43 -3.22
N GLY A 138 3.46 10.16 -2.83
CA GLY A 138 4.17 9.62 -1.68
C GLY A 138 3.58 10.00 -0.31
N LYS A 139 2.49 10.77 -0.28
CA LYS A 139 1.81 11.22 0.95
C LYS A 139 0.45 10.56 1.09
N GLY A 140 0.04 10.37 2.34
CA GLY A 140 -1.26 9.84 2.70
C GLY A 140 -2.03 10.75 3.64
N ASP A 141 -3.31 10.49 3.77
CA ASP A 141 -4.24 11.15 4.68
C ASP A 141 -5.17 10.11 5.33
N TYR A 142 -5.80 10.45 6.45
CA TYR A 142 -6.59 9.52 7.25
C TYR A 142 -8.05 9.91 7.29
N THR A 143 -8.94 8.91 7.34
CA THR A 143 -10.32 9.19 7.74
C THR A 143 -10.38 9.70 9.18
N ALA A 144 -11.39 10.49 9.51
CA ALA A 144 -11.62 11.02 10.86
C ALA A 144 -11.64 9.94 11.97
N ALA A 145 -11.94 8.68 11.65
CA ALA A 145 -11.88 7.55 12.58
C ALA A 145 -10.45 7.00 12.81
N GLY A 146 -9.44 7.52 12.11
CA GLY A 146 -8.02 7.18 12.26
C GLY A 146 -7.62 5.76 11.84
N ALA A 147 -8.58 4.93 11.44
CA ALA A 147 -8.37 3.50 11.20
C ALA A 147 -8.02 3.17 9.74
N ILE A 148 -8.21 4.10 8.81
CA ILE A 148 -7.89 3.92 7.39
C ILE A 148 -7.06 5.11 6.93
N GLU A 149 -5.87 4.80 6.42
CA GLU A 149 -5.00 5.71 5.69
C GLU A 149 -5.17 5.47 4.19
N TRP A 150 -5.35 6.55 3.44
CA TRP A 150 -5.34 6.58 1.99
C TRP A 150 -4.03 7.20 1.54
N LYS A 151 -3.25 6.52 0.72
CA LYS A 151 -1.96 7.02 0.24
C LYS A 151 -1.84 6.93 -1.26
N LEU A 152 -1.43 8.03 -1.89
CA LEU A 152 -0.98 8.01 -3.27
C LEU A 152 0.49 7.59 -3.27
N VAL A 153 0.78 6.41 -3.78
CA VAL A 153 2.15 5.89 -3.81
C VAL A 153 2.98 6.51 -4.92
N THR A 154 4.29 6.40 -4.78
CA THR A 154 5.23 6.78 -5.83
C THR A 154 5.24 5.67 -6.88
N GLY A 155 4.81 5.99 -8.10
CA GLY A 155 4.94 5.11 -9.27
C GLY A 155 6.05 5.57 -10.23
N PRO A 156 6.38 4.76 -11.25
CA PRO A 156 7.28 5.18 -12.32
C PRO A 156 6.64 6.28 -13.17
N ASN A 157 7.45 7.00 -13.94
CA ASN A 157 6.90 7.85 -14.99
C ASN A 157 6.37 6.96 -16.12
N TYR A 158 5.15 7.24 -16.57
CA TYR A 158 4.41 6.45 -17.56
C TYR A 158 4.09 7.26 -18.82
N CYS A 159 3.75 6.57 -19.89
CA CYS A 159 3.22 7.20 -21.10
C CYS A 159 1.80 7.72 -20.83
N PRO A 160 1.51 9.00 -21.11
CA PRO A 160 0.16 9.52 -20.94
C PRO A 160 -0.81 8.75 -21.85
N GLY A 161 -2.02 8.52 -21.33
CA GLY A 161 -3.12 7.88 -22.04
C GLY A 161 -4.46 8.37 -21.52
N ASP A 162 -5.54 8.00 -22.20
CA ASP A 162 -6.89 8.47 -21.87
C ASP A 162 -7.46 7.76 -20.63
N ASP A 163 -7.05 6.50 -20.39
CA ASP A 163 -7.49 5.67 -19.27
C ASP A 163 -6.48 5.72 -18.11
N ILE A 164 -6.53 6.80 -17.32
CA ILE A 164 -5.69 6.94 -16.13
C ILE A 164 -6.23 6.05 -15.01
N ILE A 165 -5.50 4.97 -14.71
CA ILE A 165 -5.75 4.09 -13.55
C ILE A 165 -4.98 4.65 -12.36
N VAL A 166 -5.65 4.86 -11.23
CA VAL A 166 -5.05 5.42 -10.01
C VAL A 166 -4.97 4.35 -8.91
N PRO A 167 -3.76 3.91 -8.51
CA PRO A 167 -3.53 3.00 -7.40
C PRO A 167 -3.52 3.78 -6.09
N VAL A 168 -4.51 3.52 -5.24
CA VAL A 168 -4.57 4.07 -3.89
C VAL A 168 -4.15 2.98 -2.91
N SER A 169 -3.09 3.22 -2.14
CA SER A 169 -2.70 2.35 -1.03
C SER A 169 -3.64 2.58 0.14
N ILE A 170 -4.25 1.50 0.61
CA ILE A 170 -5.18 1.46 1.73
C ILE A 170 -4.46 0.80 2.89
N LYS A 171 -4.14 1.55 3.95
CA LYS A 171 -3.56 0.98 5.18
C LYS A 171 -4.60 1.00 6.28
N LYS A 172 -4.96 -0.18 6.78
CA LYS A 172 -5.85 -0.33 7.93
C LYS A 172 -5.00 -0.37 9.19
N LYS A 173 -5.32 0.49 10.14
CA LYS A 173 -4.62 0.59 11.43
C LYS A 173 -5.53 0.21 12.58
N TYR A 174 -4.98 -0.57 13.51
CA TYR A 174 -5.63 -0.87 14.78
C TYR A 174 -4.61 -0.74 15.91
N SER A 175 -4.97 0.05 16.93
CA SER A 175 -4.09 0.31 18.08
C SER A 175 -2.67 0.77 17.67
N GLY A 176 -2.60 1.68 16.68
CA GLY A 176 -1.35 2.23 16.14
C GLY A 176 -0.54 1.31 15.22
N LYS A 177 -0.95 0.04 15.05
CA LYS A 177 -0.27 -0.93 14.17
C LYS A 177 -0.99 -1.06 12.84
N ILE A 178 -0.24 -1.21 11.76
CA ILE A 178 -0.80 -1.60 10.45
C ILE A 178 -1.18 -3.07 10.54
N VAL A 179 -2.45 -3.38 10.29
CA VAL A 179 -2.98 -4.75 10.33
C VAL A 179 -3.32 -5.31 8.94
N ASN A 180 -3.40 -4.43 7.94
CA ASN A 180 -3.63 -4.78 6.55
C ASN A 180 -3.16 -3.60 5.69
N GLU A 181 -2.49 -3.90 4.59
CA GLU A 181 -2.11 -2.95 3.56
C GLU A 181 -2.38 -3.61 2.21
N GLN A 182 -3.10 -2.92 1.34
CA GLN A 182 -3.42 -3.36 -0.02
C GLN A 182 -3.51 -2.15 -0.94
N TYR A 183 -3.55 -2.39 -2.24
CA TYR A 183 -3.80 -1.38 -3.26
C TYR A 183 -5.16 -1.61 -3.89
N VAL A 184 -5.89 -0.53 -4.07
CA VAL A 184 -7.14 -0.52 -4.84
C VAL A 184 -6.96 0.41 -6.01
N THR A 185 -7.17 -0.10 -7.22
CA THR A 185 -7.07 0.70 -8.43
C THR A 185 -8.46 1.15 -8.89
N VAL A 186 -8.56 2.41 -9.32
CA VAL A 186 -9.81 2.97 -9.85
C VAL A 186 -9.52 3.95 -10.99
N LYS A 187 -10.44 4.05 -11.94
CA LYS A 187 -10.42 5.14 -12.93
C LYS A 187 -11.02 6.43 -12.35
N VAL A 188 -10.71 7.56 -12.99
CA VAL A 188 -11.32 8.84 -12.63
C VAL A 188 -12.84 8.77 -12.82
N GLY A 189 -13.59 9.14 -11.79
CA GLY A 189 -15.05 9.07 -11.76
C GLY A 189 -15.63 7.71 -11.38
N GLU A 190 -14.81 6.66 -11.30
CA GLU A 190 -15.25 5.33 -10.90
C GLU A 190 -15.35 5.19 -9.38
N LYS A 191 -16.24 4.30 -8.93
CA LYS A 191 -16.41 3.97 -7.52
C LYS A 191 -15.58 2.73 -7.19
N SER A 192 -14.79 2.81 -6.12
CA SER A 192 -13.99 1.69 -5.62
C SER A 192 -14.85 0.53 -5.12
N GLU A 193 -14.20 -0.61 -4.92
CA GLU A 193 -14.69 -1.65 -4.04
C GLU A 193 -14.88 -1.17 -2.59
N VAL A 194 -15.55 -2.00 -1.80
CA VAL A 194 -15.88 -1.69 -0.41
C VAL A 194 -14.68 -1.90 0.50
N ILE A 195 -14.26 -0.84 1.17
CA ILE A 195 -13.21 -0.84 2.17
C ILE A 195 -13.83 -0.95 3.57
N THR A 196 -13.54 -2.06 4.25
CA THR A 196 -14.03 -2.33 5.60
C THR A 196 -13.08 -1.75 6.66
N HIS A 197 -13.65 -1.24 7.76
CA HIS A 197 -12.87 -0.90 8.95
C HIS A 197 -12.29 -2.17 9.60
N PRO A 198 -11.03 -2.16 10.08
CA PRO A 198 -10.34 -3.37 10.56
C PRO A 198 -11.09 -4.14 11.66
N ASN A 199 -11.67 -3.42 12.63
CA ASN A 199 -12.34 -4.04 13.79
C ASN A 199 -13.85 -3.82 13.88
N MET A 200 -14.44 -3.04 12.98
CA MET A 200 -15.86 -2.65 13.04
C MET A 200 -16.50 -2.87 11.67
N LYS A 201 -16.96 -4.09 11.40
CA LYS A 201 -17.48 -4.51 10.08
C LYS A 201 -18.69 -3.69 9.60
N SER A 202 -19.41 -3.04 10.53
CA SER A 202 -20.52 -2.13 10.21
C SER A 202 -20.04 -0.82 9.57
N ILE A 203 -18.78 -0.46 9.74
CA ILE A 203 -18.18 0.74 9.15
C ILE A 203 -17.48 0.34 7.86
N GLN A 204 -18.00 0.88 6.75
CA GLN A 204 -17.56 0.58 5.41
C GLN A 204 -17.48 1.88 4.61
N PHE A 205 -16.46 1.97 3.78
CA PHE A 205 -16.20 3.11 2.92
C PHE A 205 -16.10 2.64 1.49
N THR A 206 -16.50 3.51 0.58
CA THR A 206 -16.07 3.45 -0.83
C THR A 206 -15.51 4.81 -1.17
N PHE A 207 -14.69 4.91 -2.21
CA PHE A 207 -14.17 6.18 -2.66
C PHE A 207 -14.28 6.32 -4.17
N THR A 208 -14.20 7.56 -4.64
CA THR A 208 -14.12 7.90 -6.05
C THR A 208 -12.99 8.88 -6.24
N VAL A 209 -12.18 8.66 -7.28
CA VAL A 209 -11.21 9.66 -7.75
C VAL A 209 -11.97 10.76 -8.48
N LYS A 210 -11.95 11.98 -7.95
CA LYS A 210 -12.61 13.14 -8.55
C LYS A 210 -11.75 13.80 -9.62
N SER A 211 -10.45 13.92 -9.37
CA SER A 211 -9.52 14.53 -10.29
C SER A 211 -8.10 14.03 -10.07
N VAL A 212 -7.31 14.11 -11.14
CA VAL A 212 -5.90 13.75 -11.15
C VAL A 212 -5.15 14.94 -11.73
N LYS A 213 -4.04 15.31 -11.08
CA LYS A 213 -3.07 16.26 -11.61
C LYS A 213 -1.78 15.52 -11.88
N GLU A 214 -1.40 15.44 -13.15
CA GLU A 214 -0.15 14.85 -13.58
C GLU A 214 0.92 15.92 -13.78
N GLU A 215 2.18 15.54 -13.57
CA GLU A 215 3.34 16.29 -14.00
C GLU A 215 4.07 15.49 -15.08
N CYS A 216 4.32 16.14 -16.21
CA CYS A 216 4.90 15.50 -17.37
C CYS A 216 6.21 16.17 -17.79
N THR A 217 7.16 15.36 -18.23
CA THR A 217 8.45 15.76 -18.79
C THR A 217 8.57 15.24 -20.22
N GLY A 218 9.21 16.01 -21.10
CA GLY A 218 9.34 15.70 -22.53
C GLY A 218 8.35 16.48 -23.40
N SER A 219 8.73 16.72 -24.66
CA SER A 219 7.96 17.47 -25.67
C SER A 219 7.79 16.64 -26.93
#